data_AF-A0A254NA91-F1
#
_entry.id   AF-A0A254NA91-F1
#
_cell.length_a   1.000
_cell.length_b   1.000
_cell.length_c   1.000
_cell.angle_alpha   90.00
_cell.angle_beta   90.00
_cell.angle_gamma   90.00
#
_symmetry.space_group_name_H-M   'P 1'
#
loop_
_entity.id
_entity.type
_entity.pdbx_description
1 polymer ?
#
loop_
_entity_poly.entity_id
_entity_poly.type
_entity_poly.pdbx_seq_one_letter_code
_entity_poly.pdbx_strand_id
1 'polypeptide(L)' 'MDVQPKAWRQDYNESRPHSALNDLTPAEYARRIKEMGPA' A
#
# COMPACT_ATOMS: atom_id res chain seq x y z
N MET A 1 14.34 15.92 15.06
CA MET A 1 13.15 15.57 14.28
C MET A 1 13.34 14.15 13.78
N ASP A 2 13.06 13.17 14.63
CA ASP A 2 13.20 11.74 14.32
C ASP A 2 12.00 11.29 13.48
N VAL A 3 12.11 11.39 12.16
CA VAL A 3 11.27 10.58 11.27
C VAL A 3 11.73 9.13 11.40
N GLN A 4 11.15 8.42 12.37
CA GLN A 4 11.31 6.98 12.53
C GLN A 4 11.04 6.30 11.18
N PRO A 5 12.02 5.62 10.54
CA PRO A 5 11.90 5.07 9.19
C PRO A 5 10.73 4.08 9.02
N LYS A 6 10.19 3.59 10.13
CA LYS A 6 9.06 2.68 10.16
C LYS A 6 7.73 3.40 9.96
N ALA A 7 7.59 4.62 10.50
CA ALA A 7 6.35 5.39 10.43
C ALA A 7 6.02 5.80 8.99
N TRP A 8 7.02 6.24 8.21
CA TRP A 8 6.78 6.62 6.81
C TRP A 8 6.41 5.42 5.95
N ARG A 9 7.01 4.24 6.18
CA ARG A 9 6.68 3.03 5.42
C ARG A 9 5.26 2.59 5.70
N GLN A 10 4.84 2.63 6.96
CA GLN A 10 3.50 2.27 7.34
C GLN A 10 2.48 3.23 6.73
N ASP A 11 2.68 4.54 6.89
CA ASP A 11 1.79 5.56 6.31
C ASP A 11 1.68 5.42 4.78
N TYR A 12 2.81 5.24 4.09
CA TYR A 12 2.81 5.07 2.64
C TYR A 12 2.06 3.81 2.17
N ASN A 13 2.26 2.68 2.87
CA ASN A 13 1.66 1.42 2.47
C ASN A 13 0.17 1.31 2.84
N GLU A 14 -0.27 1.96 3.92
CA GLU A 14 -1.61 1.78 4.49
C GLU A 14 -2.56 2.97 4.24
N SER A 15 -2.05 4.19 4.02
CA SER A 15 -2.88 5.40 4.03
C SER A 15 -2.87 6.19 2.73
N ARG A 16 -1.95 5.88 1.80
CA ARG A 16 -1.77 6.67 0.57
C ARG A 16 -2.26 5.93 -0.66
N PRO A 17 -3.45 6.28 -1.19
CA PRO A 17 -3.92 5.74 -2.46
C PRO A 17 -3.11 6.32 -3.63
N HIS A 18 -2.91 5.49 -4.65
CA HIS A 18 -2.16 5.86 -5.84
C HIS A 18 -2.98 5.57 -7.10
N SER A 19 -3.11 6.55 -7.99
CA SER A 19 -3.85 6.41 -9.25
C SER A 19 -3.31 5.28 -10.14
N ALA A 20 -2.00 5.03 -10.09
CA ALA A 20 -1.36 3.90 -10.77
C ALA A 20 -1.82 2.52 -10.26
N LEU A 21 -2.38 2.44 -9.05
CA LEU A 21 -2.93 1.23 -8.45
C LEU A 21 -4.47 1.22 -8.50
N ASN A 22 -5.08 2.00 -9.39
CA ASN A 22 -6.54 2.25 -9.43
C ASN A 22 -7.05 2.90 -8.15
N ASP A 23 -6.34 3.91 -7.66
CA ASP A 23 -6.64 4.65 -6.42
C ASP A 23 -6.65 3.78 -5.15
N LEU A 24 -5.93 2.65 -5.19
CA LEU A 24 -5.69 1.79 -4.03
C LEU A 24 -4.39 2.15 -3.32
N THR A 25 -4.33 1.86 -2.02
CA THR A 25 -3.07 1.82 -1.28
C THR A 25 -2.23 0.61 -1.69
N PRO A 26 -0.90 0.64 -1.49
CA PRO A 26 -0.05 -0.52 -1.74
C PRO A 26 -0.53 -1.79 -1.02
N ALA A 27 -1.00 -1.69 0.22
CA ALA A 27 -1.51 -2.83 0.99
C ALA A 27 -2.83 -3.39 0.41
N GLU A 28 -3.76 -2.54 0.00
CA GLU A 28 -5.02 -2.97 -0.63
C GLU A 28 -4.77 -3.63 -1.99
N TYR A 29 -3.87 -3.06 -2.79
CA TYR A 29 -3.47 -3.66 -4.06
C TYR A 29 -2.87 -5.06 -3.86
N ALA A 30 -1.95 -5.22 -2.90
CA ALA A 30 -1.36 -6.51 -2.58
C ALA A 30 -2.40 -7.55 -2.12
N ARG A 31 -3.39 -7.14 -1.31
CA ARG A 31 -4.52 -8.00 -0.92
C ARG A 31 -5.35 -8.41 -2.14
N ARG A 32 -5.70 -7.47 -3.01
CA ARG A 32 -6.48 -7.74 -4.23
C ARG A 32 -5.79 -8.75 -5.14
N ILE A 33 -4.49 -8.62 -5.35
CA ILE A 33 -3.71 -9.59 -6.14
C ILE A 33 -3.68 -10.97 -5.46
N LYS A 34 -3.53 -11.02 -4.14
CA LYS A 34 -3.57 -12.29 -3.38
C LYS A 34 -4.94 -12.97 -3.49
N GLU A 35 -6.02 -12.20 -3.46
CA GLU A 35 -7.40 -12.68 -3.53
C GLU A 35 -7.81 -13.11 -4.95
N MET A 36 -7.24 -12.49 -6.00
CA MET A 36 -7.47 -12.90 -7.39
C MET A 36 -6.83 -14.24 -7.75
N GLY A 37 -5.84 -14.71 -6.97
CA GLY A 37 -5.06 -15.91 -7.28
C GLY A 37 -4.21 -15.76 -8.56
N PRO A 38 -3.21 -16.62 -8.79
CA PRO A 38 -2.66 -16.75 -10.14
C PRO A 38 -3.77 -17.27 -11.06
N ALA A 39 -3.91 -16.64 -12.25
CA ALA A 39 -4.76 -17.14 -13.31
C ALA A 39 -4.40 -18.60 -13.69
#